data_AF-A0A7C8DRX9-F1
#
_entry.id   AF-A0A7C8DRX9-F1
#
_cell.length_a   1.000
_cell.length_b   1.000
_cell.length_c   1.000
_cell.angle_alpha   90.00
_cell.angle_beta   90.00
_cell.angle_gamma   90.00
#
_symmetry.space_group_name_H-M   'P 1'
#
loop_
_entity.id
_entity.type
_entity.pdbx_description
1 polymer ?
#
loop_
_entity_poly.entity_id
_entity_poly.type
_entity_poly.pdbx_seq_one_letter_code
_entity_poly.pdbx_strand_id
1 'polypeptide(L)'
;MGQVGKMLVTEEGVFDLDKYRWDDRKCSDLLLKENLINTDQAMDISKFLSEQIASLNLQKITLPFIENMIEAKLLEYGLTKTSPVRLDRSIFKKKGLRLSENAQRVLERRYLKKDDNGRVIESAEEMFARVAKHIAQAEETFGNSPEKVEEMEKTFYKLMTEFKFLPNSPTLMNAGRELGQLAACFVLPIE
;
A
#
# COMPACT_ATOMS: atom_id res chain seq x y z
N MET A 1 -15.33 -22.62 22.32
CA MET A 1 -15.87 -21.27 22.56
C MET A 1 -14.78 -20.26 22.25
N GLY A 2 -15.00 -19.46 21.19
CA GLY A 2 -14.44 -18.12 20.92
C GLY A 2 -12.92 -17.91 20.90
N GLN A 3 -12.32 -17.71 19.72
CA GLN A 3 -11.94 -16.36 19.25
C GLN A 3 -11.34 -16.35 17.84
N VAL A 4 -12.18 -15.94 16.88
CA VAL A 4 -11.92 -14.86 15.89
C VAL A 4 -10.54 -14.83 15.21
N GLY A 5 -10.29 -15.78 14.31
CA GLY A 5 -9.47 -15.54 13.12
C GLY A 5 -10.36 -14.91 12.04
N LYS A 6 -10.60 -13.59 12.10
CA LYS A 6 -11.36 -12.89 11.05
C LYS A 6 -10.51 -12.82 9.78
N MET A 7 -10.78 -13.80 8.91
CA MET A 7 -11.14 -13.60 7.50
C MET A 7 -10.27 -12.59 6.73
N LEU A 8 -9.28 -13.13 6.02
CA LEU A 8 -8.79 -12.60 4.76
C LEU A 8 -9.90 -12.67 3.70
N VAL A 9 -10.90 -11.79 3.78
CA VAL A 9 -11.83 -11.53 2.69
C VAL A 9 -12.17 -10.05 2.75
N THR A 10 -11.70 -9.28 1.77
CA THR A 10 -12.35 -8.02 1.41
C THR A 10 -13.80 -8.37 1.07
N GLU A 11 -14.74 -8.06 1.96
CA GLU A 11 -16.15 -8.02 1.60
C GLU A 11 -16.26 -7.22 0.29
N GLU A 12 -16.96 -7.81 -0.69
CA GLU A 12 -17.02 -7.32 -2.06
C GLU A 12 -17.33 -5.81 -2.08
N GLY A 13 -16.34 -5.01 -2.52
CA GLY A 13 -16.51 -3.58 -2.75
C GLY A 13 -16.17 -2.63 -1.60
N VAL A 14 -15.58 -3.06 -0.47
CA VAL A 14 -15.13 -2.11 0.58
C VAL A 14 -13.65 -1.74 0.44
N PHE A 15 -13.34 -0.44 0.41
CA PHE A 15 -11.97 0.09 0.38
C PHE A 15 -11.60 0.82 1.66
N ASP A 16 -10.37 0.58 2.10
CA ASP A 16 -9.70 1.26 3.20
C ASP A 16 -8.97 2.50 2.66
N LEU A 17 -9.50 3.69 2.97
CA LEU A 17 -8.99 4.96 2.44
C LEU A 17 -7.64 5.35 3.03
N ASP A 18 -7.13 4.67 4.06
CA ASP A 18 -5.75 4.84 4.53
C ASP A 18 -4.76 4.06 3.66
N LYS A 19 -5.21 2.94 3.07
CA LYS A 19 -4.39 2.07 2.21
C LYS A 19 -4.54 2.37 0.73
N TYR A 20 -5.63 2.98 0.32
CA TYR A 20 -5.94 3.25 -1.08
C TYR A 20 -6.26 4.73 -1.30
N ARG A 21 -5.95 5.25 -2.48
CA ARG A 21 -6.30 6.60 -2.92
C ARG A 21 -7.06 6.52 -4.23
N TRP A 22 -8.00 7.43 -4.39
CA TRP A 22 -8.73 7.64 -5.65
C TRP A 22 -7.74 7.92 -6.79
N ASP A 23 -8.04 7.41 -7.98
CA ASP A 23 -7.29 7.68 -9.20
C ASP A 23 -8.23 8.26 -10.27
N ASP A 24 -8.18 9.58 -10.44
CA ASP A 24 -9.11 10.29 -11.33
C ASP A 24 -9.03 9.80 -12.77
N ARG A 25 -7.82 9.44 -13.23
CA ARG A 25 -7.63 8.95 -14.60
C ARG A 25 -8.31 7.60 -14.79
N LYS A 26 -8.09 6.66 -13.86
CA LYS A 26 -8.68 5.33 -13.97
C LYS A 26 -10.21 5.37 -13.86
N CYS A 27 -10.75 6.22 -12.98
CA CYS A 27 -12.18 6.42 -12.88
C CYS A 27 -12.75 7.04 -14.17
N SER A 28 -12.13 8.11 -14.69
CA SER A 28 -12.51 8.72 -15.97
C SER A 28 -12.49 7.70 -17.13
N ASP A 29 -11.45 6.88 -17.23
CA ASP A 29 -11.31 5.85 -18.27
C ASP A 29 -12.43 4.79 -18.19
N LEU A 30 -12.83 4.38 -16.98
CA LEU A 30 -13.98 3.48 -16.80
C LEU A 30 -15.28 4.16 -17.19
N LEU A 31 -15.47 5.42 -16.79
CA LEU A 31 -16.68 6.16 -17.12
C LEU A 31 -16.82 6.37 -18.63
N LEU A 32 -15.72 6.51 -19.37
CA LEU A 32 -15.72 6.60 -20.84
C LEU A 32 -16.11 5.28 -21.52
N LYS A 33 -15.73 4.13 -20.94
CA LYS A 33 -16.04 2.82 -21.53
C LYS A 33 -17.50 2.43 -21.35
N GLU A 34 -18.09 2.78 -20.22
CA GLU A 34 -19.42 2.33 -19.81
C GLU A 34 -20.54 3.32 -20.15
N ASN A 35 -20.21 4.56 -20.57
CA ASN A 35 -21.19 5.64 -20.72
C ASN A 35 -21.01 6.47 -22.01
N LEU A 36 -22.11 7.06 -22.47
CA LEU A 36 -22.14 8.05 -23.56
C LEU A 36 -21.71 9.44 -23.07
N ILE A 37 -20.51 9.55 -22.48
CA ILE A 37 -19.96 10.83 -22.02
C ILE A 37 -18.63 11.12 -22.71
N ASN A 38 -18.31 12.40 -22.84
CA ASN A 38 -17.00 12.80 -23.37
C ASN A 38 -15.92 12.84 -22.27
N THR A 39 -14.67 13.00 -22.69
CA THR A 39 -13.50 12.99 -21.80
C THR A 39 -13.55 14.09 -20.73
N ASP A 40 -14.03 15.28 -21.08
CA ASP A 40 -14.11 16.40 -20.15
C ASP A 40 -15.16 16.13 -19.06
N GLN A 41 -16.34 15.63 -19.46
CA GLN A 41 -17.40 15.21 -18.54
C GLN A 41 -16.93 14.08 -17.62
N ALA A 42 -16.25 13.07 -18.16
CA ALA A 42 -15.72 11.95 -17.37
C ALA A 42 -14.71 12.42 -16.30
N MET A 43 -13.82 13.34 -16.68
CA MET A 43 -12.82 13.90 -15.78
C MET A 43 -13.46 14.79 -14.69
N ASP A 44 -14.43 15.62 -15.06
CA ASP A 44 -15.13 16.50 -14.11
C ASP A 44 -15.93 15.69 -13.08
N ILE A 45 -16.64 14.65 -13.51
CA ILE A 45 -17.32 13.72 -12.61
C ILE A 45 -16.30 13.08 -11.65
N SER A 46 -15.17 12.62 -12.18
CA SER A 46 -14.15 11.96 -11.36
C SER A 46 -13.56 12.88 -10.28
N LYS A 47 -13.21 14.12 -10.65
CA LYS A 47 -12.69 15.13 -9.71
C LYS A 47 -13.71 15.49 -8.64
N PHE A 48 -14.97 15.70 -9.03
CA PHE A 48 -16.05 15.97 -8.08
C PHE A 48 -16.15 14.85 -7.03
N LEU A 49 -16.14 13.59 -7.47
CA LEU A 49 -16.19 12.44 -6.56
C LEU A 49 -14.97 12.39 -5.64
N SER A 50 -13.77 12.63 -6.18
CA SER A 50 -12.53 12.72 -5.42
C SER A 50 -12.62 13.76 -4.29
N GLU A 51 -13.14 14.95 -4.59
CA GLU A 51 -13.34 16.04 -3.64
C GLU A 51 -14.40 15.70 -2.58
N GLN A 52 -15.51 15.08 -2.98
CA GLN A 52 -16.55 14.64 -2.04
C GLN A 52 -16.03 13.53 -1.12
N ILE A 53 -15.32 12.53 -1.65
CA ILE A 53 -14.73 11.46 -0.83
C ILE A 53 -13.74 12.06 0.17
N ALA A 54 -12.96 13.05 -0.25
CA ALA A 54 -12.03 13.76 0.64
C ALA A 54 -12.75 14.57 1.73
N SER A 55 -13.88 15.22 1.42
CA SER A 55 -14.63 16.04 2.38
C SER A 55 -15.38 15.22 3.43
N LEU A 56 -15.76 13.98 3.11
CA LEU A 56 -16.50 13.10 4.02
C LEU A 56 -15.65 12.54 5.17
N ASN A 57 -14.32 12.69 5.15
CA ASN A 57 -13.39 12.22 6.20
C ASN A 57 -13.61 10.74 6.61
N LEU A 58 -13.93 9.88 5.65
CA LEU A 58 -14.20 8.46 5.89
C LEU A 58 -12.89 7.66 5.99
N GLN A 59 -12.86 6.66 6.88
CA GLN A 59 -11.81 5.63 6.88
C GLN A 59 -12.04 4.55 5.83
N LYS A 60 -13.31 4.26 5.51
CA LYS A 60 -13.70 3.23 4.55
C LYS A 60 -14.81 3.73 3.64
N ILE A 61 -14.82 3.24 2.40
CA ILE A 61 -15.85 3.54 1.41
C ILE A 61 -16.25 2.27 0.67
N THR A 62 -17.51 2.18 0.21
CA THR A 62 -18.02 1.02 -0.51
C THR A 62 -18.28 1.34 -1.99
N LEU A 63 -18.14 0.36 -2.89
CA LEU A 63 -18.48 0.51 -4.31
C LEU A 63 -19.92 0.99 -4.51
N PRO A 64 -20.95 0.39 -3.87
CA PRO A 64 -22.32 0.87 -4.05
C PRO A 64 -22.52 2.34 -3.66
N PHE A 65 -21.80 2.81 -2.63
CA PHE A 65 -21.86 4.23 -2.26
C PHE A 65 -21.27 5.12 -3.35
N ILE A 66 -20.14 4.73 -3.95
CA ILE A 66 -19.51 5.47 -5.05
C ILE A 66 -20.39 5.43 -6.31
N GLU A 67 -20.97 4.28 -6.63
CA GLU A 67 -21.90 4.10 -7.75
C GLU A 67 -23.10 5.06 -7.61
N ASN A 68 -23.71 5.13 -6.43
CA ASN A 68 -24.79 6.08 -6.14
C ASN A 68 -24.36 7.55 -6.32
N MET A 69 -23.14 7.91 -5.90
CA MET A 69 -22.61 9.27 -6.09
C MET A 69 -22.39 9.59 -7.58
N ILE A 70 -21.91 8.63 -8.37
CA ILE A 70 -21.75 8.79 -9.82
C ILE A 70 -23.11 8.95 -10.48
N GLU A 71 -24.09 8.13 -10.13
CA GLU A 71 -25.45 8.21 -10.69
C GLU A 71 -26.11 9.56 -10.39
N ALA A 72 -26.00 10.04 -9.15
CA ALA A 72 -26.47 11.37 -8.78
C ALA A 72 -25.80 12.46 -9.63
N LYS A 73 -24.48 12.37 -9.84
CA LYS A 73 -23.75 13.37 -10.64
C LYS A 73 -24.07 13.30 -12.13
N LEU A 74 -24.29 12.11 -12.69
CA LEU A 74 -24.69 11.92 -14.09
C LEU A 74 -26.06 12.53 -14.38
N LEU A 75 -27.00 12.44 -13.43
CA LEU A 75 -28.32 13.07 -13.56
C LEU A 75 -28.23 14.59 -13.66
N GLU A 76 -27.28 15.24 -12.98
CA GLU A 76 -27.05 16.69 -13.11
C GLU A 76 -26.63 17.09 -14.53
N TYR A 77 -25.94 16.20 -15.26
CA TYR A 77 -25.58 16.40 -16.67
C TYR A 77 -26.72 16.04 -17.65
N GLY A 78 -27.90 15.71 -17.15
CA GLY A 78 -29.06 15.34 -17.98
C GLY A 78 -28.95 13.94 -18.60
N LEU A 79 -28.03 13.10 -18.09
CA LEU A 79 -27.80 11.76 -18.59
C LEU A 79 -28.64 10.77 -17.76
N THR A 80 -29.75 10.31 -18.31
CA THR A 80 -30.56 9.25 -17.70
C THR A 80 -30.04 7.89 -18.15
N LYS A 81 -29.48 7.12 -17.21
CA LYS A 81 -29.02 5.76 -17.49
C LYS A 81 -30.17 4.77 -17.58
N THR A 82 -30.09 3.88 -18.56
CA THR A 82 -30.88 2.63 -18.63
C THR A 82 -30.18 1.46 -17.92
N SER A 83 -28.93 1.61 -17.48
CA SER A 83 -28.14 0.57 -16.81
C SER A 83 -27.15 1.12 -15.78
N PRO A 84 -27.02 0.48 -14.60
CA PRO A 84 -26.18 0.95 -13.50
C PRO A 84 -24.70 1.02 -13.91
N VAL A 85 -23.97 2.01 -13.40
CA VAL A 85 -22.51 2.07 -13.55
C VAL A 85 -21.92 0.90 -12.77
N ARG A 86 -21.18 0.02 -13.45
CA ARG A 86 -20.43 -1.05 -12.77
C ARG A 86 -19.00 -0.59 -12.58
N LEU A 87 -18.66 -0.23 -11.35
CA LEU A 87 -17.27 0.08 -11.02
C LEU A 87 -16.52 -1.18 -10.60
N ASP A 88 -15.22 -1.19 -10.86
CA ASP A 88 -14.32 -2.19 -10.32
C ASP A 88 -13.22 -1.56 -9.45
N ARG A 89 -12.42 -2.41 -8.82
CA ARG A 89 -11.38 -2.00 -7.86
C ARG A 89 -10.27 -1.15 -8.47
N SER A 90 -10.17 -1.09 -9.80
CA SER A 90 -9.13 -0.34 -10.49
C SER A 90 -9.24 1.18 -10.28
N ILE A 91 -10.40 1.73 -9.93
CA ILE A 91 -10.56 3.17 -9.62
C ILE A 91 -9.74 3.63 -8.41
N PHE A 92 -9.32 2.69 -7.57
CA PHE A 92 -8.40 2.94 -6.46
C PHE A 92 -7.00 2.42 -6.77
N LYS A 93 -5.99 3.19 -6.38
CA LYS A 93 -4.60 2.72 -6.32
C LYS A 93 -4.15 2.64 -4.87
N LYS A 94 -3.33 1.64 -4.54
CA LYS A 94 -2.73 1.55 -3.21
C LYS A 94 -1.93 2.83 -2.94
N LYS A 95 -2.11 3.46 -1.78
CA LYS A 95 -1.25 4.52 -1.28
C LYS A 95 0.14 3.91 -1.08
N GLY A 96 1.15 4.52 -1.69
CA GLY A 96 2.55 4.19 -1.41
C GLY A 96 2.92 4.58 0.02
N LEU A 97 4.08 4.13 0.49
CA LEU A 97 4.59 4.44 1.80
C LEU A 97 4.74 5.96 1.98
N ARG A 98 4.12 6.52 3.02
CA ARG A 98 4.21 7.95 3.31
C ARG A 98 5.50 8.26 4.05
N LEU A 99 6.51 8.69 3.31
CA LEU A 99 7.79 9.14 3.85
C LEU A 99 7.94 10.65 3.74
N SER A 100 8.47 11.27 4.80
CA SER A 100 8.89 12.68 4.72
C SER A 100 10.04 12.83 3.71
N GLU A 101 10.22 14.03 3.17
CA GLU A 101 11.31 14.31 2.24
C GLU A 101 12.68 13.96 2.84
N ASN A 102 12.89 14.26 4.12
CA ASN A 102 14.12 13.89 4.82
C ASN A 102 14.29 12.37 4.93
N ALA A 103 13.22 11.63 5.23
CA ALA A 103 13.29 10.17 5.29
C ALA A 103 13.64 9.59 3.92
N GLN A 104 13.05 10.08 2.83
CA GLN A 104 13.38 9.66 1.46
C GLN A 104 14.87 9.90 1.17
N ARG A 105 15.37 11.11 1.42
CA ARG A 105 16.79 11.46 1.22
C ARG A 105 17.73 10.56 2.04
N VAL A 106 17.39 10.25 3.28
CA VAL A 106 18.19 9.39 4.16
C VAL A 106 18.20 7.94 3.64
N LEU A 107 17.06 7.42 3.22
CA LEU A 107 16.94 6.08 2.64
C LEU A 107 17.78 5.95 1.37
N GLU A 108 17.63 6.86 0.41
CA GLU A 108 18.42 6.88 -0.83
C GLU A 108 19.92 6.97 -0.59
N ARG A 109 20.34 7.76 0.39
CA ARG A 109 21.76 7.94 0.69
C ARG A 109 22.36 6.71 1.35
N ARG A 110 21.67 6.08 2.30
CA ARG A 110 22.29 5.12 3.25
C ARG A 110 21.76 3.69 3.20
N TYR A 111 20.49 3.48 2.86
CA TYR A 111 19.81 2.22 3.15
C TYR A 111 19.37 1.46 1.91
N LEU A 112 18.87 2.16 0.89
CA LEU A 112 18.39 1.54 -0.34
C LEU A 112 19.55 0.91 -1.11
N LYS A 113 19.29 -0.28 -1.67
CA LYS A 113 20.25 -0.99 -2.52
C LYS A 113 20.61 -0.12 -3.73
N LYS A 114 21.90 -0.15 -4.05
CA LYS A 114 22.48 0.51 -5.23
C LYS A 114 23.12 -0.51 -6.14
N ASP A 115 23.16 -0.21 -7.44
CA ASP A 115 23.97 -0.94 -8.41
C ASP A 115 25.45 -0.54 -8.31
N ASP A 116 26.29 -1.16 -9.14
CA ASP A 116 27.74 -0.92 -9.18
C ASP A 116 28.10 0.52 -9.61
N ASN A 117 27.16 1.22 -10.26
CA ASN A 117 27.29 2.62 -10.65
C ASN A 117 26.77 3.59 -9.57
N GLY A 118 26.34 3.08 -8.41
CA GLY A 118 25.81 3.87 -7.31
C GLY A 118 24.36 4.35 -7.50
N ARG A 119 23.66 3.87 -8.54
CA ARG A 119 22.25 4.23 -8.78
C ARG A 119 21.36 3.43 -7.85
N VAL A 120 20.37 4.09 -7.24
CA VAL A 120 19.38 3.43 -6.39
C VAL A 120 18.50 2.53 -7.25
N ILE A 121 18.40 1.25 -6.88
CA ILE A 121 17.64 0.21 -7.60
C ILE A 121 16.59 -0.47 -6.73
N GLU A 122 16.31 0.09 -5.56
CA GLU A 122 15.37 -0.45 -4.57
C GLU A 122 14.54 0.71 -4.02
N SER A 123 13.23 0.54 -3.96
CA SER A 123 12.29 1.44 -3.29
C SER A 123 12.25 1.18 -1.78
N ALA A 124 11.67 2.12 -1.02
CA ALA A 124 11.53 1.94 0.43
C ALA A 124 10.68 0.72 0.80
N GLU A 125 9.60 0.47 0.05
CA GLU A 125 8.76 -0.72 0.21
C GLU A 125 9.54 -2.01 -0.07
N GLU A 126 10.33 -2.05 -1.14
CA GLU A 126 11.17 -3.22 -1.46
C GLU A 126 12.25 -3.44 -0.40
N MET A 127 12.86 -2.37 0.11
CA MET A 127 13.82 -2.44 1.22
C MET A 127 13.18 -3.06 2.47
N PHE A 128 11.99 -2.58 2.89
CA PHE A 128 11.29 -3.14 4.03
C PHE A 128 10.86 -4.60 3.79
N ALA A 129 10.46 -4.96 2.56
CA ALA A 129 10.12 -6.34 2.21
C ALA A 129 11.36 -7.25 2.30
N ARG A 130 12.50 -6.83 1.74
CA ARG A 130 13.78 -7.55 1.84
C ARG A 130 14.16 -7.77 3.30
N VAL A 131 14.11 -6.72 4.12
CA VAL A 131 14.47 -6.80 5.54
C VAL A 131 13.53 -7.75 6.28
N ALA A 132 12.21 -7.60 6.09
CA ALA A 132 11.21 -8.43 6.74
C ALA A 132 11.37 -9.92 6.41
N LYS A 133 11.57 -10.22 5.12
CA LYS A 133 11.82 -11.59 4.64
C LYS A 133 13.06 -12.18 5.30
N HIS A 134 14.16 -11.44 5.31
CA HIS A 134 15.42 -11.94 5.84
C HIS A 134 15.37 -12.23 7.34
N ILE A 135 14.77 -11.33 8.14
CA ILE A 135 14.69 -11.56 9.60
C ILE A 135 13.68 -12.65 9.97
N ALA A 136 12.63 -12.84 9.18
CA ALA A 136 11.65 -13.90 9.39
C ALA A 136 12.25 -15.32 9.23
N GLN A 137 13.32 -15.47 8.43
CA GLN A 137 14.02 -16.75 8.26
C GLN A 137 14.58 -17.31 9.58
N ALA A 138 14.80 -16.47 10.60
CA ALA A 138 15.21 -16.93 11.92
C ALA A 138 14.19 -17.92 12.53
N GLU A 139 12.90 -17.81 12.19
CA GLU A 139 11.84 -18.72 12.64
C GLU A 139 12.12 -20.17 12.23
N GLU A 140 12.75 -20.41 11.08
CA GLU A 140 13.14 -21.75 10.62
C GLU A 140 14.12 -22.41 11.60
N THR A 141 15.00 -21.61 12.21
CA THR A 141 16.00 -22.11 13.19
C THR A 141 15.33 -22.59 14.48
N PHE A 142 14.13 -22.07 14.79
CA PHE A 142 13.33 -22.49 15.94
C PHE A 142 12.40 -23.68 15.62
N GLY A 143 12.49 -24.26 14.41
CA GLY A 143 11.67 -25.39 13.99
C GLY A 143 10.23 -25.03 13.63
N ASN A 144 9.96 -23.75 13.35
CA ASN A 144 8.63 -23.31 12.94
C ASN A 144 8.32 -23.68 11.48
N SER A 145 7.03 -23.80 11.17
CA SER A 145 6.58 -24.17 9.83
C SER A 145 6.79 -23.04 8.81
N PRO A 146 6.87 -23.34 7.50
CA PRO A 146 6.97 -22.31 6.46
C PRO A 146 5.84 -21.27 6.51
N GLU A 147 4.63 -21.67 6.91
CA GLU A 147 3.49 -20.77 7.08
C GLU A 147 3.75 -19.77 8.21
N LYS A 148 4.44 -20.19 9.27
CA LYS A 148 4.80 -19.31 10.38
C LYS A 148 5.87 -18.30 9.98
N VAL A 149 6.85 -18.72 9.16
CA VAL A 149 7.85 -17.82 8.58
C VAL A 149 7.17 -16.74 7.74
N GLU A 150 6.23 -17.12 6.87
CA GLU A 150 5.47 -16.18 6.05
C GLU A 150 4.59 -15.24 6.88
N GLU A 151 3.96 -15.75 7.95
CA GLU A 151 3.21 -14.95 8.91
C GLU A 151 4.11 -13.88 9.56
N MET A 152 5.34 -14.24 9.94
CA MET A 152 6.29 -13.31 10.57
C MET A 152 6.85 -12.31 9.58
N GLU A 153 7.17 -12.70 8.35
CA GLU A 153 7.54 -11.77 7.28
C GLU A 153 6.47 -10.68 7.11
N LYS A 154 5.19 -11.08 6.97
CA LYS A 154 4.07 -10.13 6.84
C LYS A 154 3.95 -9.21 8.05
N THR A 155 4.14 -9.77 9.25
CA THR A 155 4.06 -9.02 10.50
C THR A 155 5.18 -7.98 10.60
N PHE A 156 6.42 -8.35 10.35
CA PHE A 156 7.56 -7.42 10.36
C PHE A 156 7.43 -6.33 9.31
N TYR A 157 7.04 -6.69 8.08
CA TYR A 157 6.81 -5.72 7.01
C TYR A 157 5.77 -4.67 7.42
N LYS A 158 4.64 -5.13 7.98
CA LYS A 158 3.57 -4.24 8.45
C LYS A 158 4.07 -3.33 9.57
N LEU A 159 4.76 -3.86 10.58
CA LEU A 159 5.28 -3.07 11.69
C LEU A 159 6.25 -1.97 11.24
N MET A 160 7.13 -2.27 10.28
CA MET A 160 8.07 -1.31 9.72
C MET A 160 7.40 -0.25 8.85
N THR A 161 6.47 -0.64 7.99
CA THR A 161 5.76 0.29 7.10
C THR A 161 4.71 1.14 7.80
N GLU A 162 4.22 0.71 8.97
CA GLU A 162 3.41 1.52 9.88
C GLU A 162 4.27 2.34 10.86
N PHE A 163 5.61 2.25 10.77
CA PHE A 163 6.57 2.90 11.68
C PHE A 163 6.36 2.60 13.17
N LYS A 164 5.73 1.46 13.49
CA LYS A 164 5.52 1.00 14.88
C LYS A 164 6.79 0.37 15.47
N PHE A 165 7.63 -0.17 14.59
CA PHE A 165 8.92 -0.75 14.96
C PHE A 165 9.88 -0.60 13.78
N LEU A 166 11.13 -0.23 14.07
CA LEU A 166 12.21 -0.23 13.09
C LEU A 166 13.43 -0.94 13.70
N PRO A 167 14.08 -1.85 12.97
CA PRO A 167 15.31 -2.45 13.45
C PRO A 167 16.45 -1.42 13.36
N ASN A 168 17.61 -1.77 13.92
CA ASN A 168 18.78 -0.91 13.91
C ASN A 168 19.29 -0.63 12.47
N SER A 169 20.19 0.35 12.33
CA SER A 169 20.74 0.72 11.02
C SER A 169 21.42 -0.44 10.28
N PRO A 170 22.29 -1.28 10.90
CA PRO A 170 22.91 -2.40 10.19
C PRO A 170 21.89 -3.40 9.63
N THR A 171 20.80 -3.68 10.35
CA THR A 171 19.75 -4.56 9.85
C THR A 171 19.09 -3.99 8.59
N LEU A 172 18.70 -2.71 8.60
CA LEU A 172 18.13 -2.06 7.41
C LEU A 172 19.11 -2.07 6.22
N MET A 173 20.40 -1.80 6.49
CA MET A 173 21.44 -1.69 5.48
C MET A 173 21.83 -3.04 4.86
N ASN A 174 21.87 -4.11 5.65
CA ASN A 174 22.57 -5.36 5.30
C ASN A 174 21.70 -6.61 5.22
N ALA A 175 20.49 -6.62 5.79
CA ALA A 175 19.63 -7.81 5.76
C ALA A 175 19.35 -8.28 4.33
N GLY A 176 19.57 -9.56 4.02
CA GLY A 176 19.36 -10.10 2.66
C GLY A 176 20.33 -9.54 1.62
N ARG A 177 21.50 -9.04 2.04
CA ARG A 177 22.63 -8.64 1.18
C ARG A 177 23.87 -9.43 1.54
N GLU A 178 24.86 -9.41 0.65
CA GLU A 178 26.10 -10.19 0.75
C GLU A 178 26.84 -10.02 2.09
N LEU A 179 26.96 -8.80 2.62
CA LEU A 179 27.66 -8.55 3.89
C LEU A 179 26.98 -9.24 5.08
N GLY A 180 25.64 -9.33 5.10
CA GLY A 180 24.85 -10.06 6.12
C GLY A 180 24.99 -9.61 7.58
N GLN A 181 25.84 -8.63 7.91
CA GLN A 181 26.08 -8.21 9.29
C GLN A 181 24.94 -7.33 9.84
N LEU A 182 24.14 -7.86 10.77
CA LEU A 182 22.96 -7.19 11.33
C LEU A 182 23.22 -6.46 12.65
N ALA A 183 24.37 -6.71 13.30
CA ALA A 183 24.77 -6.08 14.55
C ALA A 183 25.89 -5.04 14.33
N ALA A 184 25.90 -3.99 15.15
CA ALA A 184 26.97 -2.98 15.16
C ALA A 184 27.79 -2.96 16.46
N CYS A 185 27.25 -3.49 17.56
CA CYS A 185 27.87 -3.43 18.87
C CYS A 185 28.32 -4.83 19.27
N PHE A 186 29.61 -4.98 19.55
CA PHE A 186 30.23 -6.22 20.02
C PHE A 186 30.93 -5.94 21.35
N VAL A 187 30.73 -6.84 22.31
CA VAL A 187 31.45 -6.81 23.59
C VAL A 187 32.51 -7.88 23.52
N LEU A 188 33.77 -7.50 23.67
CA LEU A 188 34.90 -8.43 23.67
C LEU A 188 35.37 -8.65 25.11
N PRO A 189 35.67 -9.90 25.51
CA PRO A 189 36.28 -10.15 26.82
C PRO A 189 37.68 -9.52 26.87
N ILE A 190 38.06 -9.03 28.05
CA ILE A 190 39.43 -8.58 28.34
C ILE A 190 40.04 -9.64 29.25
N GLU A 191 41.22 -10.14 28.88
CA GLU A 191 42.06 -11.02 29.71
C GLU A 191 43.01 -10.21 30.60
#